data_AF-A0A842UAK4-F1
#
_entry.id   AF-A0A842UAK4-F1
#
_cell.length_a   1.000
_cell.length_b   1.000
_cell.length_c   1.000
_cell.angle_alpha   90.00
_cell.angle_beta   90.00
_cell.angle_gamma   90.00
#
_symmetry.space_group_name_H-M   'P 1'
#
loop_
_entity.id
_entity.type
_entity.pdbx_description
1 polymer ?
#
loop_
_entity_poly.entity_id
_entity_poly.type
_entity_poly.pdbx_seq_one_letter_code
_entity_poly.pdbx_strand_id
1 'polypeptide(L)'
;MVFFEDAIGLLVRIGLLDVILPFILAFVLVFALLQKSRVFGEEDGRPKTRINITIALVVSLLFVNFVQIFGFISWFLYFAIFIVAVFCIILLTSLIGIRSKLTTFTLIVAFIAVIVIATQKYIDYSLLWNFIIHPATILIIAAGLLAFYVVKEPKIRKKTEKEKEEEQRKKEEEKRKKEEEEKAREEETKKQGEEPKTPELKPRGHQIPTEARQLQERMAPEEEERLREYEEE
;
A
#
# COMPACT_ATOMS: atom_id res chain seq x y z
N MET A 1 42.99 38.81 17.30
CA MET A 1 42.91 37.37 16.98
C MET A 1 41.64 36.98 16.23
N VAL A 2 40.56 37.77 16.30
CA VAL A 2 39.26 37.54 15.62
C VAL A 2 39.38 37.29 14.10
N PHE A 3 40.31 37.96 13.41
CA PHE A 3 40.48 37.82 11.94
C PHE A 3 40.83 36.41 11.44
N PHE A 4 41.53 35.59 12.22
CA PHE A 4 41.93 34.25 11.77
C PHE A 4 40.81 33.22 11.93
N GLU A 5 40.06 33.31 13.03
CA GLU A 5 38.88 32.49 13.27
C GLU A 5 37.79 32.79 12.24
N ASP A 6 37.60 34.06 11.87
CA ASP A 6 36.67 34.46 10.82
C ASP A 6 37.08 33.92 9.44
N ALA A 7 38.38 33.96 9.12
CA ALA A 7 38.89 33.44 7.85
C ALA A 7 38.75 31.91 7.77
N ILE A 8 39.07 31.18 8.85
CA ILE A 8 38.85 29.73 8.92
C ILE A 8 37.36 29.42 8.88
N GLY A 9 36.54 30.15 9.62
CA GLY A 9 35.08 30.00 9.64
C GLY A 9 34.48 30.19 8.26
N LEU A 10 34.97 31.16 7.49
CA LEU A 10 34.58 31.35 6.09
C LEU A 10 35.00 30.15 5.24
N LEU A 11 36.23 29.66 5.36
CA LEU A 11 36.74 28.48 4.63
C LEU A 11 35.95 27.19 4.93
N VAL A 12 35.56 26.99 6.19
CA VAL A 12 34.71 25.88 6.63
C VAL A 12 33.31 26.05 6.04
N ARG A 13 32.74 27.25 6.14
CA ARG A 13 31.36 27.53 5.69
C ARG A 13 31.18 27.41 4.18
N ILE A 14 32.21 27.75 3.39
CA ILE A 14 32.19 27.52 1.94
C ILE A 14 32.46 26.06 1.55
N GLY A 15 32.76 25.17 2.51
CA GLY A 15 33.07 23.76 2.25
C GLY A 15 34.45 23.53 1.62
N LEU A 16 35.37 24.52 1.66
CA LEU A 16 36.69 24.37 1.04
C LEU A 16 37.49 23.26 1.74
N LEU A 17 37.32 23.11 3.05
CA LEU A 17 37.99 22.04 3.81
C LEU A 17 37.57 20.64 3.35
N ASP A 18 36.30 20.45 3.00
CA ASP A 18 35.77 19.17 2.53
C ASP A 18 36.37 18.75 1.18
N VAL A 19 36.90 19.72 0.42
CA VAL A 19 37.53 19.50 -0.89
C VAL A 19 39.06 19.39 -0.75
N ILE A 20 39.68 20.31 0.02
CA ILE A 20 41.13 20.42 0.09
C ILE A 20 41.77 19.32 0.94
N LEU A 21 41.06 18.84 1.97
CA LEU A 21 41.56 17.79 2.85
C LEU A 21 41.73 16.45 2.12
N PRO A 22 40.70 15.90 1.41
CA PRO A 22 40.89 14.69 0.62
C PRO A 22 41.83 14.89 -0.57
N PHE A 23 41.90 16.11 -1.13
CA PHE A 23 42.88 16.45 -2.17
C PHE A 23 44.33 16.27 -1.71
N ILE A 24 44.70 16.90 -0.58
CA ILE A 24 46.06 16.81 -0.03
C ILE A 24 46.39 15.35 0.32
N LEU A 25 45.43 14.62 0.90
CA LEU A 25 45.61 13.22 1.23
C LEU A 25 45.89 12.35 0.00
N ALA A 26 45.09 12.50 -1.06
CA ALA A 26 45.28 11.79 -2.31
C ALA A 26 46.59 12.18 -3.01
N PHE A 27 46.93 13.48 -3.02
CA PHE A 27 48.16 14.00 -3.58
C PHE A 27 49.40 13.36 -2.92
N VAL A 28 49.48 13.41 -1.58
CA VAL A 28 50.62 12.87 -0.83
C VAL A 28 50.73 11.35 -1.04
N LEU A 29 49.60 10.64 -1.03
CA LEU A 29 49.58 9.20 -1.23
C LEU A 29 50.08 8.82 -2.63
N VAL A 30 49.52 9.42 -3.68
CA VAL A 30 49.93 9.14 -5.07
C VAL A 30 51.38 9.56 -5.30
N PHE A 31 51.80 10.71 -4.78
CA PHE A 31 53.17 11.18 -4.88
C PHE A 31 54.15 10.21 -4.21
N ALA A 32 53.86 9.76 -2.99
CA ALA A 32 54.68 8.79 -2.27
C ALA A 32 54.75 7.44 -3.01
N LEU A 33 53.63 6.97 -3.59
CA LEU A 33 53.59 5.76 -4.41
C LEU A 33 54.46 5.90 -5.66
N LEU A 34 54.38 7.02 -6.38
CA LEU A 34 55.21 7.28 -7.57
C LEU A 34 56.70 7.41 -7.22
N GLN A 35 57.03 8.02 -6.09
CA GLN A 35 58.42 8.09 -5.61
C GLN A 35 58.98 6.71 -5.23
N LYS A 36 58.20 5.89 -4.53
CA LYS A 36 58.65 4.56 -4.08
C LYS A 36 58.75 3.55 -5.23
N SER A 37 57.82 3.60 -6.18
CA SER A 37 57.76 2.68 -7.30
C SER A 37 58.73 3.00 -8.45
N ARG A 38 59.25 4.24 -8.52
CA ARG A 38 60.17 4.70 -9.57
C ARG A 38 59.64 4.43 -10.99
N VAL A 39 58.32 4.51 -11.18
CA VAL A 39 57.61 4.20 -12.44
C VAL A 39 58.14 4.97 -13.66
N PHE A 40 58.58 6.22 -13.47
CA PHE A 40 59.11 7.06 -14.56
C PHE A 40 60.64 6.97 -14.71
N GLY A 41 61.26 5.99 -14.08
CA GLY A 41 62.70 5.79 -14.06
C GLY A 41 63.45 6.75 -13.13
N GLU A 42 64.77 6.72 -13.26
CA GLU A 42 65.70 7.53 -12.49
C GLU A 42 66.51 8.45 -13.41
N GLU A 43 66.87 9.62 -12.90
CA GLU A 43 67.83 10.54 -13.49
C GLU A 43 68.94 10.70 -12.45
N ASP A 44 70.16 10.32 -12.82
CA ASP A 44 71.34 10.32 -11.93
C ASP A 44 71.15 9.52 -10.62
N GLY A 45 70.49 8.36 -10.71
CA GLY A 45 70.21 7.50 -9.56
C GLY A 45 69.15 8.05 -8.60
N ARG A 46 68.41 9.09 -9.01
CA ARG A 46 67.33 9.70 -8.23
C ARG A 46 66.00 9.63 -9.00
N PRO A 47 64.87 9.40 -8.33
CA PRO A 47 63.57 9.42 -8.99
C PRO A 47 63.27 10.80 -9.58
N LYS A 48 62.65 10.84 -10.77
CA LYS A 48 62.26 12.08 -11.46
C LYS A 48 61.13 12.82 -10.72
N THR A 49 61.48 13.58 -9.70
CA THR A 49 60.53 14.26 -8.80
C THR A 49 59.58 15.22 -9.50
N ARG A 50 60.05 15.94 -10.53
CA ARG A 50 59.22 16.91 -11.27
C ARG A 50 58.03 16.24 -11.97
N ILE A 51 58.28 15.10 -12.63
CA ILE A 51 57.24 14.33 -13.33
C ILE A 51 56.27 13.73 -12.31
N ASN A 52 56.80 13.15 -11.23
CA ASN A 52 55.98 12.55 -10.17
C ASN A 52 55.05 13.57 -9.50
N ILE A 53 55.51 14.80 -9.24
CA ILE A 53 54.68 15.87 -8.65
C ILE A 53 53.55 16.24 -9.61
N THR A 54 53.85 16.49 -10.89
CA THR A 54 52.83 16.88 -11.87
C THR A 54 51.76 15.80 -12.02
N ILE A 55 52.16 14.53 -12.09
CA ILE A 55 51.21 13.42 -12.24
C ILE A 55 50.40 13.21 -10.97
N ALA A 56 51.02 13.26 -9.79
CA ALA A 56 50.30 13.18 -8.52
C ALA A 56 49.29 14.32 -8.37
N LEU A 57 49.64 15.53 -8.82
CA LEU A 57 48.74 16.68 -8.83
C LEU A 57 47.53 16.45 -9.75
N VAL A 58 47.75 15.99 -10.98
CA VAL A 58 46.67 15.72 -11.93
C VAL A 58 45.75 14.59 -11.41
N VAL A 59 46.32 13.50 -10.91
CA VAL A 59 45.55 12.37 -10.38
C VAL A 59 44.75 12.76 -9.14
N SER A 60 45.34 13.54 -8.22
CA SER A 60 44.63 14.02 -7.03
C SER A 60 43.52 15.02 -7.37
N LEU A 61 43.72 15.90 -8.36
CA LEU A 61 42.65 16.78 -8.87
C LEU A 61 41.50 15.97 -9.48
N LEU A 62 41.80 14.90 -10.23
CA LEU A 62 40.76 13.99 -10.73
C LEU A 62 40.05 13.27 -9.58
N PHE A 63 40.78 12.86 -8.54
CA PHE A 63 40.23 12.19 -7.37
C PHE A 63 39.22 13.05 -6.61
N VAL A 64 39.48 14.36 -6.48
CA VAL A 64 38.56 15.31 -5.84
C VAL A 64 37.18 15.31 -6.50
N ASN A 65 37.11 15.16 -7.83
CA ASN A 65 35.85 15.08 -8.54
C ASN A 65 35.04 13.83 -8.14
N PHE A 66 35.72 12.71 -7.82
CA PHE A 66 35.06 11.52 -7.30
C PHE A 66 34.52 11.69 -5.88
N VAL A 67 35.07 12.61 -5.07
CA VAL A 67 34.57 12.82 -3.69
C VAL A 67 33.13 13.31 -3.69
N GLN A 68 32.75 14.13 -4.68
CA GLN A 68 31.36 14.59 -4.84
C GLN A 68 30.39 13.43 -5.11
N ILE A 69 30.90 12.32 -5.67
CA ILE A 69 30.11 11.13 -5.97
C ILE A 69 29.74 10.37 -4.69
N PHE A 70 30.45 10.53 -3.56
CA PHE A 70 30.07 9.86 -2.30
C PHE A 70 28.69 10.29 -1.80
N GLY A 71 28.33 11.57 -1.96
CA GLY A 71 26.97 12.05 -1.66
C GLY A 71 25.93 11.32 -2.52
N PHE A 72 26.22 11.18 -3.81
CA PHE A 72 25.38 10.45 -4.75
C PHE A 72 25.29 8.94 -4.41
N ILE A 73 26.41 8.31 -4.04
CA ILE A 73 26.46 6.90 -3.63
C ILE A 73 25.63 6.67 -2.38
N SER A 74 25.74 7.55 -1.38
CA SER A 74 24.94 7.43 -0.16
C SER A 74 23.45 7.53 -0.49
N TRP A 75 23.05 8.50 -1.30
CA TRP A 75 21.66 8.65 -1.74
C TRP A 75 21.17 7.42 -2.52
N PHE A 76 21.96 6.93 -3.47
CA PHE A 76 21.67 5.74 -4.25
C PHE A 76 21.56 4.48 -3.39
N LEU A 77 22.44 4.31 -2.39
CA LEU A 77 22.41 3.19 -1.46
C LEU A 77 21.10 3.17 -0.65
N TYR A 78 20.66 4.33 -0.14
CA TYR A 78 19.39 4.42 0.55
C TYR A 78 18.21 4.13 -0.38
N PHE A 79 18.27 4.58 -1.62
CA PHE A 79 17.26 4.27 -2.63
C PHE A 79 17.20 2.77 -2.95
N ALA A 80 18.35 2.09 -3.04
CA ALA A 80 18.42 0.64 -3.23
C ALA A 80 17.82 -0.11 -2.04
N ILE A 81 18.18 0.27 -0.80
CA ILE A 81 17.59 -0.31 0.42
C ILE A 81 16.07 -0.08 0.46
N PHE A 82 15.60 1.09 0.04
CA PHE A 82 14.19 1.39 -0.06
C PHE A 82 13.48 0.43 -1.03
N ILE A 83 13.99 0.25 -2.26
CA ILE A 83 13.42 -0.70 -3.23
C ILE A 83 13.38 -2.11 -2.64
N VAL A 84 14.46 -2.56 -1.99
CA VAL A 84 14.52 -3.89 -1.36
C VAL A 84 13.47 -4.01 -0.26
N ALA A 85 13.29 -2.99 0.59
CA ALA A 85 12.28 -3.00 1.65
C ALA A 85 10.86 -3.08 1.08
N VAL A 86 10.56 -2.32 0.01
CA VAL A 86 9.27 -2.39 -0.70
C VAL A 86 9.06 -3.79 -1.27
N PHE A 87 10.08 -4.36 -1.90
CA PHE A 87 10.02 -5.72 -2.46
C PHE A 87 9.77 -6.78 -1.38
N CYS A 88 10.45 -6.69 -0.23
CA CYS A 88 10.21 -7.57 0.92
C CYS A 88 8.77 -7.45 1.44
N ILE A 89 8.22 -6.23 1.53
CA ILE A 89 6.82 -6.03 1.94
C ILE A 89 5.87 -6.70 0.94
N ILE A 90 6.08 -6.50 -0.36
CA ILE A 90 5.26 -7.12 -1.41
C ILE A 90 5.31 -8.65 -1.29
N LEU A 91 6.51 -9.24 -1.13
CA LEU A 91 6.67 -10.68 -0.96
C LEU A 91 5.96 -11.21 0.29
N LEU A 92 6.11 -10.54 1.43
CA LEU A 92 5.41 -10.90 2.67
C LEU A 92 3.90 -10.90 2.47
N THR A 93 3.37 -9.92 1.72
CA THR A 93 1.92 -9.85 1.48
C THR A 93 1.41 -10.85 0.48
N SER A 94 2.22 -11.17 -0.53
CA SER A 94 1.94 -12.25 -1.46
C SER A 94 1.90 -13.59 -0.72
N LEU A 95 2.83 -13.82 0.22
CA LEU A 95 2.93 -15.06 0.99
C LEU A 95 1.76 -15.25 1.98
N ILE A 96 1.28 -14.18 2.60
CA ILE A 96 0.22 -14.25 3.63
C ILE A 96 -1.18 -14.46 3.02
N GLY A 97 -1.36 -14.33 1.69
CA GLY A 97 -2.67 -14.57 1.06
C GLY A 97 -3.75 -13.59 1.54
N ILE A 98 -3.40 -12.31 1.57
CA ILE A 98 -4.20 -11.24 2.19
C ILE A 98 -5.54 -11.04 1.46
N ARG A 99 -6.66 -11.46 2.07
CA ARG A 99 -8.03 -11.16 1.63
C ARG A 99 -8.76 -10.15 2.53
N SER A 100 -8.19 -9.78 3.68
CA SER A 100 -8.86 -8.94 4.69
C SER A 100 -8.46 -7.46 4.59
N LYS A 101 -9.42 -6.55 4.84
CA LYS A 101 -9.16 -5.09 4.85
C LYS A 101 -8.15 -4.66 5.92
N LEU A 102 -8.03 -5.44 7.00
CA LEU A 102 -7.13 -5.18 8.12
C LEU A 102 -5.66 -5.34 7.72
N THR A 103 -5.34 -6.38 6.97
CA THR A 103 -3.96 -6.64 6.53
C THR A 103 -3.47 -5.61 5.51
N THR A 104 -4.35 -5.08 4.65
CA THR A 104 -4.03 -3.92 3.79
C THR A 104 -3.69 -2.67 4.63
N PHE A 105 -4.42 -2.42 5.72
CA PHE A 105 -4.12 -1.30 6.62
C PHE A 105 -2.77 -1.47 7.31
N THR A 106 -2.48 -2.67 7.83
CA THR A 106 -1.19 -2.99 8.46
C THR A 106 -0.02 -2.79 7.47
N LEU A 107 -0.21 -3.14 6.19
CA LEU A 107 0.78 -2.89 5.14
C LEU A 107 1.04 -1.39 4.92
N ILE A 108 -0.01 -0.58 4.82
CA ILE A 108 0.14 0.87 4.64
C ILE A 108 0.92 1.46 5.81
N VAL A 109 0.61 1.04 7.05
CA VAL A 109 1.34 1.48 8.25
C VAL A 109 2.81 1.04 8.21
N ALA A 110 3.09 -0.23 7.86
CA ALA A 110 4.46 -0.73 7.75
C ALA A 110 5.27 0.00 6.67
N PHE A 111 4.65 0.30 5.53
CA PHE A 111 5.26 1.06 4.44
C PHE A 111 5.57 2.51 4.86
N ILE A 112 4.63 3.17 5.55
CA ILE A 112 4.86 4.50 6.13
C ILE A 112 6.01 4.45 7.13
N ALA A 113 6.06 3.43 7.99
CA ALA A 113 7.14 3.26 8.96
C ALA A 113 8.51 3.12 8.27
N VAL A 114 8.61 2.32 7.21
CA VAL A 114 9.85 2.19 6.41
C VAL A 114 10.24 3.52 5.77
N ILE A 115 9.28 4.28 5.21
CA ILE A 115 9.55 5.61 4.66
C ILE A 115 10.09 6.55 5.74
N VAL A 116 9.46 6.59 6.91
CA VAL A 116 9.88 7.45 8.03
C VAL A 116 11.29 7.08 8.48
N ILE A 117 11.61 5.79 8.59
CA ILE A 117 12.96 5.33 8.95
C ILE A 117 13.97 5.73 7.86
N ALA A 118 13.66 5.47 6.59
CA ALA A 118 14.56 5.79 5.47
C ALA A 118 14.79 7.30 5.31
N THR A 119 13.80 8.12 5.65
CA THR A 119 13.88 9.58 5.57
C THR A 119 14.42 10.24 6.84
N GLN A 120 14.66 9.49 7.93
CA GLN A 120 15.14 10.05 9.20
C GLN A 120 16.36 10.95 9.05
N LYS A 121 17.28 10.60 8.15
CA LYS A 121 18.55 11.32 7.96
C LYS A 121 18.38 12.63 7.20
N TYR A 122 17.35 12.73 6.35
CA TYR A 122 17.13 13.88 5.46
C TYR A 122 16.13 14.86 6.04
N ILE A 123 15.18 14.37 6.84
CA ILE A 123 14.17 15.19 7.45
C ILE A 123 14.66 15.61 8.82
N ASP A 124 14.85 16.91 8.99
CA ASP A 124 15.14 17.49 10.29
C ASP A 124 13.89 17.35 11.17
N TYR A 125 13.86 16.32 12.02
CA TYR A 125 12.72 16.06 12.90
C TYR A 125 12.38 17.26 13.78
N SER A 126 13.36 18.12 14.06
CA SER A 126 13.14 19.38 14.78
C SER A 126 12.14 20.28 14.05
N LEU A 127 12.23 20.39 12.72
CA LEU A 127 11.31 21.20 11.91
C LEU A 127 9.90 20.63 11.90
N LEU A 128 9.77 19.30 11.77
CA LEU A 128 8.47 18.62 11.83
C LEU A 128 7.84 18.72 13.23
N TRP A 129 8.61 18.49 14.29
CA TRP A 129 8.13 18.63 15.67
C TRP A 129 7.70 20.07 15.97
N ASN A 130 8.49 21.06 15.54
CA ASN A 130 8.12 22.46 15.66
C ASN A 130 6.85 22.78 14.86
N PHE A 131 6.69 22.22 13.66
CA PHE A 131 5.49 22.39 12.85
C PHE A 131 4.25 21.74 13.49
N ILE A 132 4.39 20.55 14.07
CA ILE A 132 3.29 19.82 14.74
C ILE A 132 2.87 20.51 16.05
N ILE A 133 3.83 20.97 16.85
CA ILE A 133 3.58 21.63 18.14
C ILE A 133 3.12 23.08 17.94
N HIS A 134 3.31 23.67 16.75
CA HIS A 134 2.91 25.04 16.50
C HIS A 134 1.41 25.22 16.77
N PRO A 135 1.00 26.23 17.57
CA PRO A 135 -0.38 26.36 18.04
C PRO A 135 -1.38 26.52 16.91
N ALA A 136 -0.98 27.15 15.79
CA ALA A 136 -1.81 27.25 14.59
C ALA A 136 -2.15 25.88 13.99
N THR A 137 -1.20 24.95 13.95
CA THR A 137 -1.38 23.60 13.38
C THR A 137 -2.32 22.78 14.26
N ILE A 138 -2.16 22.88 15.58
CA ILE A 138 -3.08 22.25 16.55
C ILE A 138 -4.49 22.78 16.37
N LEU A 139 -4.66 24.09 16.16
CA LEU A 139 -5.96 24.72 15.95
C LEU A 139 -6.60 24.28 14.62
N ILE A 140 -5.81 24.12 13.55
CA ILE A 140 -6.28 23.57 12.27
C ILE A 140 -6.71 22.10 12.43
N ILE A 141 -5.91 21.27 13.12
CA ILE A 141 -6.25 19.86 13.36
C ILE A 141 -7.51 19.75 14.21
N ALA A 142 -7.63 20.57 15.27
CA ALA A 142 -8.80 20.61 16.14
C ALA A 142 -10.05 21.08 15.37
N ALA A 143 -9.94 22.14 14.56
CA ALA A 143 -11.04 22.62 13.73
C ALA A 143 -11.44 21.58 12.66
N GLY A 144 -10.47 20.88 12.06
CA GLY A 144 -10.70 19.79 11.12
C GLY A 144 -11.40 18.59 11.77
N LEU A 145 -10.98 18.20 12.97
CA LEU A 145 -11.66 17.17 13.77
C LEU A 145 -13.08 17.59 14.17
N LEU A 146 -13.27 18.86 14.56
CA LEU A 146 -14.57 19.41 14.92
C LEU A 146 -15.50 19.44 13.70
N ALA A 147 -15.01 19.91 12.55
CA ALA A 147 -15.73 19.89 11.28
C ALA A 147 -16.07 18.46 10.86
N PHE A 148 -15.11 17.52 10.96
CA PHE A 148 -15.36 16.11 10.69
C PHE A 148 -16.42 15.54 11.62
N TYR A 149 -16.40 15.89 12.91
CA TYR A 149 -17.40 15.44 13.88
C TYR A 149 -18.79 16.02 13.60
N VAL A 150 -18.88 17.30 13.24
CA VAL A 150 -20.14 17.98 12.88
C VAL A 150 -20.71 17.45 11.56
N VAL A 151 -19.86 17.20 10.56
CA VAL A 151 -20.28 16.69 9.24
C VAL A 151 -20.63 15.21 9.29
N LYS A 152 -20.14 14.46 10.30
CA LYS A 152 -20.51 13.07 10.50
C LYS A 152 -21.93 12.99 11.06
N GLU A 153 -22.90 13.22 10.19
CA GLU A 153 -24.30 13.00 10.51
C GLU A 153 -24.48 11.57 11.08
N PRO A 154 -25.26 11.41 12.16
CA PRO A 154 -25.50 10.11 12.74
C PRO A 154 -26.20 9.22 11.69
N LYS A 155 -25.45 8.26 11.13
CA LYS A 155 -25.93 7.22 10.20
C LYS A 155 -27.12 6.39 10.73
N ILE A 156 -27.56 6.62 11.95
CA ILE A 156 -28.66 5.93 12.62
C ILE A 156 -29.99 6.15 11.87
N ARG A 157 -30.23 7.32 11.25
CA ARG A 157 -31.52 7.58 10.56
C ARG A 157 -31.73 6.77 9.27
N LYS A 158 -30.67 6.54 8.47
CA LYS A 158 -30.81 5.81 7.19
C LYS A 158 -31.09 4.31 7.37
N LYS A 159 -30.69 3.72 8.50
CA LYS A 159 -30.97 2.30 8.77
C LYS A 159 -32.43 2.11 9.19
N THR A 160 -32.96 3.01 10.02
CA THR A 160 -34.36 2.99 10.46
C THR A 160 -35.35 3.31 9.34
N GLU A 161 -35.01 4.19 8.39
CA GLU A 161 -35.88 4.42 7.21
C GLU A 161 -35.92 3.20 6.28
N LYS A 162 -34.78 2.56 6.01
CA LYS A 162 -34.74 1.34 5.19
C LYS A 162 -35.52 0.18 5.84
N GLU A 163 -35.37 -0.03 7.15
CA GLU A 163 -36.12 -1.07 7.86
C GLU A 163 -37.63 -0.78 7.85
N LYS A 164 -38.05 0.49 8.01
CA LYS A 164 -39.48 0.87 7.92
C LYS A 164 -40.05 0.73 6.51
N GLU A 165 -39.29 1.04 5.48
CA GLU A 165 -39.70 0.90 4.08
C GLU A 165 -39.84 -0.59 3.70
N GLU A 166 -38.92 -1.43 4.17
CA GLU A 166 -38.98 -2.88 3.97
C GLU A 166 -40.16 -3.52 4.73
N GLU A 167 -40.44 -3.06 5.96
CA GLU A 167 -41.60 -3.52 6.74
C GLU A 167 -42.93 -3.07 6.11
N GLN A 168 -43.01 -1.86 5.56
CA GLN A 168 -44.19 -1.39 4.82
C GLN A 168 -44.45 -2.21 3.56
N ARG A 169 -43.40 -2.52 2.78
CA ARG A 169 -43.54 -3.38 1.59
C ARG A 169 -44.04 -4.78 1.95
N LYS A 170 -43.54 -5.38 3.04
CA LYS A 170 -44.03 -6.68 3.52
C LYS A 170 -45.52 -6.63 3.91
N LYS A 171 -45.95 -5.57 4.59
CA LYS A 171 -47.38 -5.37 4.94
C LYS A 171 -48.27 -5.15 3.73
N GLU A 172 -47.79 -4.44 2.71
CA GLU A 172 -48.54 -4.21 1.47
C GLU A 172 -48.66 -5.48 0.64
N GLU A 173 -47.58 -6.27 0.55
CA GLU A 173 -47.59 -7.57 -0.13
C GLU A 173 -48.52 -8.57 0.56
N GLU A 174 -48.54 -8.58 1.90
CA GLU A 174 -49.45 -9.45 2.68
C GLU A 174 -50.93 -9.04 2.49
N LYS A 175 -51.22 -7.74 2.38
CA LYS A 175 -52.57 -7.25 2.05
C LYS A 175 -53.00 -7.67 0.65
N ARG A 176 -52.13 -7.54 -0.35
CA ARG A 176 -52.42 -7.98 -1.72
C ARG A 176 -52.73 -9.47 -1.80
N LYS A 177 -51.95 -10.31 -1.08
CA LYS A 177 -52.21 -11.75 -1.00
C LYS A 177 -53.57 -12.07 -0.38
N LYS A 178 -53.97 -11.36 0.69
CA LYS A 178 -55.30 -11.52 1.31
C LYS A 178 -56.44 -11.10 0.37
N GLU A 179 -56.29 -9.99 -0.36
CA GLU A 179 -57.28 -9.54 -1.35
C GLU A 179 -57.41 -10.51 -2.54
N GLU A 180 -56.29 -11.08 -3.01
CA GLU A 180 -56.32 -12.11 -4.06
C GLU A 180 -56.98 -13.41 -3.58
N GLU A 181 -56.70 -13.84 -2.35
CA GLU A 181 -57.34 -15.03 -1.76
C GLU A 181 -58.85 -14.83 -1.56
N GLU A 182 -59.28 -13.64 -1.13
CA GLU A 182 -60.70 -13.30 -0.97
C GLU A 182 -61.44 -13.28 -2.32
N LYS A 183 -60.84 -12.70 -3.37
CA LYS A 183 -61.39 -12.74 -4.73
C LYS A 183 -61.46 -14.16 -5.29
N ALA A 184 -60.45 -14.99 -5.03
CA ALA A 184 -60.47 -16.40 -5.42
C ALA A 184 -61.61 -17.17 -4.73
N ARG A 185 -61.83 -16.93 -3.43
CA ARG A 185 -62.97 -17.52 -2.69
C ARG A 185 -64.32 -17.04 -3.23
N GLU A 186 -64.47 -15.76 -3.56
CA GLU A 186 -65.70 -15.26 -4.19
C GLU A 186 -65.96 -15.90 -5.56
N GLU A 187 -64.91 -16.09 -6.38
CA GLU A 187 -65.04 -16.80 -7.66
C GLU A 187 -65.40 -18.28 -7.48
N GLU A 188 -64.80 -18.98 -6.52
CA GLU A 188 -65.16 -20.37 -6.21
C GLU A 188 -66.61 -20.48 -5.72
N THR A 189 -67.05 -19.54 -4.88
CA THR A 189 -68.44 -19.50 -4.38
C THR A 189 -69.44 -19.22 -5.52
N LYS A 190 -69.06 -18.40 -6.51
CA LYS A 190 -69.86 -18.18 -7.73
C LYS A 190 -69.88 -19.40 -8.65
N LYS A 191 -68.79 -20.15 -8.74
CA LYS A 191 -68.70 -21.39 -9.53
C LYS A 191 -69.44 -22.57 -8.91
N GLN A 192 -69.61 -22.61 -7.58
CA GLN A 192 -70.40 -23.65 -6.90
C GLN A 192 -71.93 -23.48 -7.04
N GLY A 193 -72.40 -22.38 -7.66
CA GLY A 193 -73.82 -22.19 -8.03
C GLY A 193 -74.22 -22.82 -9.37
N GLU A 194 -73.25 -23.28 -10.18
CA GLU A 194 -73.52 -24.05 -11.40
C GLU A 194 -73.26 -25.52 -11.12
N GLU A 195 -74.35 -26.25 -10.86
CA GLU A 195 -74.35 -27.70 -10.69
C GLU A 195 -73.61 -28.36 -11.88
N PRO A 196 -72.46 -29.03 -11.65
CA PRO A 196 -71.76 -29.69 -12.73
C PRO A 196 -72.57 -30.92 -13.14
N LYS A 197 -73.14 -30.87 -14.36
CA LYS A 197 -73.60 -32.07 -15.05
C LYS A 197 -72.44 -33.05 -15.14
N THR A 198 -72.60 -34.17 -14.46
CA THR A 198 -71.69 -35.30 -14.36
C THR A 198 -71.05 -35.64 -15.71
N PRO A 199 -69.73 -35.43 -15.88
CA PRO A 199 -69.00 -35.98 -17.02
C PRO A 199 -68.67 -37.45 -16.72
N GLU A 200 -69.15 -38.30 -17.60
CA GLU A 200 -68.92 -39.74 -17.67
C GLU A 200 -67.40 -40.04 -17.66
N LEU A 201 -66.98 -40.82 -16.65
CA LEU A 201 -65.60 -41.29 -16.47
C LEU A 201 -65.16 -42.17 -17.64
N LYS A 202 -64.21 -41.68 -18.44
CA LYS A 202 -63.43 -42.50 -19.36
C LYS A 202 -62.05 -42.76 -18.74
N PRO A 203 -61.61 -44.01 -18.54
CA PRO A 203 -60.33 -44.31 -17.93
C PRO A 203 -59.19 -43.90 -18.87
N ARG A 204 -58.47 -42.82 -18.51
CA ARG A 204 -57.20 -42.45 -19.15
C ARG A 204 -56.07 -43.05 -18.32
N GLY A 205 -55.39 -44.04 -18.90
CA GLY A 205 -54.20 -44.65 -18.34
C GLY A 205 -53.15 -43.61 -18.01
N HIS A 206 -52.65 -43.67 -16.78
CA HIS A 206 -51.44 -43.02 -16.34
C HIS A 206 -50.26 -43.51 -17.19
N GLN A 207 -49.82 -42.69 -18.14
CA GLN A 207 -48.43 -42.73 -18.58
C GLN A 207 -47.71 -41.66 -17.78
N ILE A 208 -46.94 -42.11 -16.79
CA ILE A 208 -45.93 -41.29 -16.13
C ILE A 208 -44.94 -40.89 -17.23
N PRO A 209 -44.70 -39.59 -17.48
CA PRO A 209 -43.69 -39.17 -18.45
C PRO A 209 -42.33 -39.70 -17.97
N THR A 210 -41.69 -40.52 -18.80
CA THR A 210 -40.37 -41.12 -18.53
C THR A 210 -39.30 -40.07 -18.20
N GLU A 211 -39.53 -38.80 -18.56
CA GLU A 211 -38.65 -37.67 -18.23
C GLU A 211 -38.61 -37.32 -16.73
N ALA A 212 -39.68 -37.57 -15.96
CA ALA A 212 -39.68 -37.29 -14.52
C ALA A 212 -38.80 -38.29 -13.73
N ARG A 213 -38.58 -39.51 -14.25
CA ARG A 213 -37.66 -40.48 -13.64
C ARG A 213 -36.19 -40.13 -13.87
N GLN A 214 -35.85 -39.61 -15.05
CA GLN A 214 -34.47 -39.24 -15.38
C GLN A 214 -33.99 -37.99 -14.64
N LEU A 215 -34.90 -37.07 -14.30
CA LEU A 215 -34.56 -35.90 -13.48
C LEU A 215 -34.34 -36.26 -12.01
N GLN A 216 -35.09 -37.23 -11.47
CA GLN A 216 -34.93 -37.67 -10.08
C GLN A 216 -33.67 -38.52 -9.88
N GLU A 217 -33.23 -39.29 -10.89
CA GLU A 217 -31.97 -40.04 -10.86
C GLU A 217 -30.72 -39.15 -11.01
N ARG A 218 -30.83 -37.99 -11.69
CA ARG A 218 -29.70 -37.05 -11.85
C ARG A 218 -29.46 -36.15 -10.64
N MET A 219 -30.47 -35.91 -9.80
CA MET A 219 -30.31 -35.05 -8.61
C MET A 219 -29.79 -35.80 -7.37
N ALA A 220 -29.82 -37.13 -7.36
CA ALA A 220 -29.35 -37.93 -6.23
C ALA A 220 -27.83 -37.84 -5.94
N PRO A 221 -26.91 -37.85 -6.93
CA PRO A 221 -25.48 -37.77 -6.62
C PRO A 221 -24.99 -36.36 -6.28
N GLU A 222 -25.62 -35.29 -6.78
CA GLU A 222 -25.18 -33.91 -6.51
C GLU A 222 -25.56 -33.42 -5.09
N GLU A 223 -26.67 -33.88 -4.51
CA GLU A 223 -27.00 -33.53 -3.12
C GLU A 223 -26.13 -34.28 -2.11
N GLU A 224 -25.69 -35.50 -2.43
CA GLU A 224 -24.82 -36.29 -1.54
C GLU A 224 -23.40 -35.70 -1.45
N GLU A 225 -22.90 -35.11 -2.54
CA GLU A 225 -21.60 -34.42 -2.56
C GLU A 225 -21.63 -33.12 -1.74
N ARG A 226 -22.72 -32.35 -1.81
CA ARG A 226 -22.87 -31.12 -1.01
C ARG A 226 -22.98 -31.41 0.49
N LEU A 227 -23.62 -32.50 0.89
CA LEU A 227 -23.76 -32.86 2.31
C LEU A 227 -22.41 -33.29 2.93
N ARG A 228 -21.51 -33.92 2.16
CA ARG A 228 -20.15 -34.22 2.65
C ARG A 228 -19.30 -32.96 2.85
N GLU A 229 -19.47 -31.96 2.00
CA GLU A 229 -18.77 -30.68 2.12
C GLU A 229 -19.15 -29.93 3.42
N TYR A 230 -20.37 -30.12 3.94
CA TYR A 230 -20.80 -29.56 5.23
C TYR A 230 -20.38 -30.38 6.46
N GLU A 231 -19.99 -31.65 6.32
CA GLU A 231 -19.50 -32.46 7.46
C GLU A 231 -17.97 -32.30 7.68
N GLU A 232 -17.24 -31.74 6.72
CA GLU A 232 -15.78 -31.51 6.83
C GLU A 232 -15.38 -30.09 7.30
N GLU A 233 -16.34 -29.17 7.49
CA GLU A 233 -16.14 -27.83 8.11
C GLU A 233 -16.48 -27.80 9.61
#